data_AF-A0A2P6NU48-F1
#
_entry.id   AF-A0A2P6NU48-F1
#
_cell.length_a   1.000
_cell.length_b   1.000
_cell.length_c   1.000
_cell.angle_alpha   90.00
_cell.angle_beta   90.00
_cell.angle_gamma   90.00
#
_symmetry.space_group_name_H-M   'P 1'
#
loop_
_entity.id
_entity.type
_entity.pdbx_description
1 polymer ?
#
loop_
_entity_poly.entity_id
_entity_poly.type
_entity_poly.pdbx_seq_one_letter_code
_entity_poly.pdbx_strand_id
1 'polypeptide(L)'
;MAELMAEIELLRKRAEDADMYETIFPGILEPWTESVISSPEERDSQFRKKVIAHYRQGKFRGRKRLVCHLSGEKHDKSLISAAHILPLCRSSLMPLYGLKEDTINSPRNNLLLCKPIEEAFDNRDCGVWDICFLRDLHNNFHMKIVNNTLAFANSPATPNNTPFKKLAGCKLEIPKGREPYHRILAHHAWQAHWEGVRKKYLEVADAEQYIPYHQFSWSGPDDSKWKEDLTRYMHHMRQKIKDKKDKV
;
A
#
# COMPACT_ATOMS: atom_id res chain seq x y z
N MET A 1 -13.63 36.78 -15.81
CA MET A 1 -12.29 36.89 -16.47
C MET A 1 -11.15 36.70 -15.47
N ALA A 2 -11.04 37.51 -14.40
CA ALA A 2 -9.96 37.35 -13.41
C ALA A 2 -9.98 35.99 -12.68
N GLU A 3 -11.15 35.49 -12.29
CA GLU A 3 -11.30 34.18 -11.64
C GLU A 3 -10.86 33.03 -12.56
N LEU A 4 -11.28 33.06 -13.83
CA LEU A 4 -10.89 32.06 -14.83
C LEU A 4 -9.37 32.06 -15.08
N MET A 5 -8.73 33.22 -15.09
CA MET A 5 -7.28 33.32 -15.24
C MET A 5 -6.52 32.79 -14.02
N ALA A 6 -7.04 33.03 -12.81
CA ALA A 6 -6.47 32.47 -11.59
C ALA A 6 -6.60 30.94 -11.55
N GLU A 7 -7.72 30.40 -12.03
CA GLU A 7 -7.94 28.95 -12.16
C GLU A 7 -6.99 28.31 -13.17
N ILE A 8 -6.79 28.94 -14.35
CA ILE A 8 -5.85 28.46 -15.36
C ILE A 8 -4.41 28.44 -14.83
N GLU A 9 -4.00 29.50 -14.13
CA GLU A 9 -2.65 29.58 -13.57
C GLU A 9 -2.41 28.53 -12.48
N LEU A 10 -3.42 28.28 -11.64
CA LEU A 10 -3.39 27.22 -10.65
C LEU A 10 -3.28 25.83 -11.29
N LEU A 11 -4.01 25.58 -12.38
CA LEU A 11 -3.93 24.32 -13.14
C LEU A 11 -2.56 24.12 -13.81
N ARG A 12 -1.94 25.20 -14.32
CA ARG A 12 -0.58 25.17 -14.88
C ARG A 12 0.47 24.82 -13.83
N LYS A 13 0.47 25.53 -12.70
CA LYS A 13 1.38 25.25 -11.59
C LYS A 13 1.25 23.81 -11.08
N ARG A 14 0.01 23.29 -11.03
CA ARG A 14 -0.27 21.89 -10.73
C ARG A 14 0.35 20.94 -11.76
N ALA A 15 0.18 21.19 -13.06
CA ALA A 15 0.78 20.35 -14.09
C ALA A 15 2.32 20.31 -13.96
N GLU A 16 2.94 21.47 -13.75
CA GLU A 16 4.39 21.62 -13.53
C GLU A 16 4.87 20.84 -12.29
N ASP A 17 4.15 20.91 -11.17
CA ASP A 17 4.51 20.16 -9.95
C ASP A 17 4.48 18.65 -10.19
N ALA A 18 3.50 18.12 -10.93
CA ALA A 18 3.45 16.69 -11.24
C ALA A 18 4.54 16.25 -12.21
N ASP A 19 4.79 17.03 -13.26
CA ASP A 19 5.86 16.74 -14.21
C ASP A 19 7.21 16.78 -13.50
N MET A 20 7.39 17.69 -12.54
CA MET A 20 8.54 17.73 -11.65
C MET A 20 8.64 16.43 -10.82
N TYR A 21 7.57 15.96 -10.18
CA TYR A 21 7.63 14.72 -9.40
C TYR A 21 7.88 13.48 -10.27
N GLU A 22 7.28 13.36 -11.44
CA GLU A 22 7.54 12.26 -12.38
C GLU A 22 8.98 12.32 -12.93
N THR A 23 9.53 13.53 -13.12
CA THR A 23 10.93 13.72 -13.51
C THR A 23 11.90 13.30 -12.40
N ILE A 24 11.61 13.67 -11.15
CA ILE A 24 12.47 13.34 -9.99
C ILE A 24 12.30 11.86 -9.60
N PHE A 25 11.08 11.33 -9.74
CA PHE A 25 10.68 9.99 -9.35
C PHE A 25 9.86 9.32 -10.47
N PRO A 26 10.52 8.73 -11.49
CA PRO A 26 9.82 8.06 -12.56
C PRO A 26 8.91 6.93 -12.06
N GLY A 27 7.68 6.88 -12.59
CA GLY A 27 6.65 5.91 -12.20
C GLY A 27 5.91 6.25 -10.91
N ILE A 28 6.10 7.46 -10.35
CA ILE A 28 5.45 7.87 -9.10
C ILE A 28 3.94 8.03 -9.25
N LEU A 29 3.44 8.43 -10.44
CA LEU A 29 2.01 8.58 -10.69
C LEU A 29 1.26 7.25 -10.58
N GLU A 30 1.94 6.14 -10.88
CA GLU A 30 1.39 4.80 -10.85
C GLU A 30 2.39 3.80 -10.24
N PRO A 31 2.71 3.96 -8.95
CA PRO A 31 3.81 3.25 -8.32
C PRO A 31 3.47 1.77 -8.05
N TRP A 32 2.24 1.36 -8.34
CA TRP A 32 1.72 0.02 -8.12
C TRP A 32 1.05 -0.62 -9.35
N THR A 33 1.03 0.03 -10.52
CA THR A 33 0.39 -0.53 -11.73
C THR A 33 1.24 -1.57 -12.44
N GLU A 34 2.54 -1.60 -12.19
CA GLU A 34 3.45 -2.63 -12.65
C GLU A 34 3.75 -3.60 -11.50
N SER A 35 2.75 -4.38 -11.09
CA SER A 35 3.05 -5.56 -10.27
C SER A 35 3.45 -6.69 -11.21
N VAL A 36 4.73 -6.71 -11.60
CA VAL A 36 5.32 -7.99 -11.96
C VAL A 36 5.28 -8.78 -10.66
N ILE A 37 4.34 -9.74 -10.59
CA ILE A 37 4.47 -10.90 -9.72
C ILE A 37 5.93 -11.30 -9.92
N SER A 38 6.81 -10.95 -8.99
CA SER A 38 8.19 -11.43 -9.04
C SER A 38 8.01 -12.92 -9.19
N SER A 39 8.36 -13.44 -10.37
CA SER A 39 7.97 -14.77 -10.76
C SER A 39 8.40 -15.71 -9.62
N PRO A 40 7.73 -16.84 -9.40
CA PRO A 40 8.18 -17.79 -8.38
C PRO A 40 9.69 -18.11 -8.45
N GLU A 41 10.29 -17.87 -9.62
CA GLU A 41 11.69 -18.07 -9.99
C GLU A 41 12.62 -16.90 -9.59
N GLU A 42 12.15 -15.65 -9.54
CA GLU A 42 12.94 -14.48 -9.10
C GLU A 42 12.86 -14.20 -7.59
N ARG A 43 12.06 -14.97 -6.85
CA ARG A 43 12.18 -14.98 -5.39
C ARG A 43 13.57 -15.49 -5.05
N ASP A 44 14.51 -14.58 -4.82
CA ASP A 44 15.72 -14.88 -4.08
C ASP A 44 15.26 -15.65 -2.83
N SER A 45 15.54 -16.96 -2.84
CA SER A 45 15.07 -17.85 -1.79
C SER A 45 15.60 -17.40 -0.43
N GLN A 46 16.68 -16.61 -0.43
CA GLN A 46 17.25 -15.95 0.74
C GLN A 46 16.40 -14.77 1.19
N PHE A 47 15.91 -13.91 0.28
CA PHE A 47 15.02 -12.80 0.63
C PHE A 47 13.76 -13.27 1.35
N ARG A 48 13.03 -14.26 0.80
CA ARG A 48 11.83 -14.80 1.48
C ARG A 48 12.17 -15.40 2.85
N LYS A 49 13.34 -16.02 3.01
CA LYS A 49 13.82 -16.50 4.33
C LYS A 49 14.08 -15.32 5.29
N LYS A 50 14.65 -14.21 4.82
CA LYS A 50 14.84 -12.98 5.62
C LYS A 50 13.50 -12.41 6.09
N VAL A 51 12.47 -12.37 5.24
CA VAL A 51 11.12 -11.92 5.64
C VAL A 51 10.53 -12.83 6.73
N ILE A 52 10.57 -14.15 6.54
CA ILE A 52 10.09 -15.14 7.53
C ILE A 52 10.83 -14.99 8.86
N ALA A 53 12.16 -14.84 8.83
CA ALA A 53 12.99 -14.64 10.02
C ALA A 53 12.70 -13.30 10.71
N HIS A 54 12.51 -12.23 9.92
CA HIS A 54 12.08 -10.93 10.40
C HIS A 54 10.70 -11.01 11.07
N TYR A 55 9.76 -11.79 10.60
CA TYR A 55 8.47 -11.92 11.32
C TYR A 55 8.45 -13.01 12.41
N ARG A 56 9.62 -13.58 12.75
CA ARG A 56 9.77 -14.68 13.73
C ARG A 56 8.85 -15.88 13.43
N GLN A 57 8.58 -16.13 12.16
CA GLN A 57 7.75 -17.25 11.74
C GLN A 57 8.54 -18.55 11.91
N GLY A 58 7.97 -19.48 12.67
CA GLY A 58 8.64 -20.71 13.10
C GLY A 58 8.05 -21.98 12.49
N LYS A 59 8.56 -23.13 12.95
CA LYS A 59 7.89 -24.42 12.74
C LYS A 59 6.77 -24.56 13.77
N PHE A 60 5.64 -25.10 13.35
CA PHE A 60 4.56 -25.50 14.25
C PHE A 60 4.40 -27.02 14.17
N ARG A 61 4.57 -27.71 15.30
CA ARG A 61 4.52 -29.19 15.37
C ARG A 61 5.41 -29.86 14.31
N GLY A 62 6.65 -29.36 14.15
CA GLY A 62 7.61 -29.88 13.17
C GLY A 62 7.37 -29.50 11.71
N ARG A 63 6.17 -29.00 11.34
CA ARG A 63 5.84 -28.56 9.98
C ARG A 63 6.14 -27.07 9.77
N LYS A 64 6.66 -26.71 8.58
CA LYS A 64 6.90 -25.32 8.18
C LYS A 64 5.59 -24.65 7.75
N ARG A 65 4.77 -24.26 8.73
CA ARG A 65 3.56 -23.46 8.50
C ARG A 65 3.84 -22.00 8.84
N LEU A 66 3.36 -21.09 8.01
CA LEU A 66 3.46 -19.65 8.22
C LEU A 66 2.10 -19.10 8.64
N VAL A 67 2.11 -18.07 9.49
CA VAL A 67 0.92 -17.32 9.88
C VAL A 67 0.68 -16.23 8.83
N CYS A 68 -0.53 -16.15 8.30
CA CYS A 68 -0.98 -14.98 7.55
C CYS A 68 -1.16 -13.81 8.51
N HIS A 69 -0.52 -12.68 8.26
CA HIS A 69 -0.58 -11.51 9.13
C HIS A 69 -2.01 -11.00 9.29
N LEU A 70 -2.86 -11.07 8.26
CA LEU A 70 -4.23 -10.55 8.39
C LEU A 70 -5.19 -11.53 9.08
N SER A 71 -5.21 -12.79 8.67
CA SER A 71 -6.19 -13.74 9.21
C SER A 71 -5.75 -14.41 10.51
N GLY A 72 -4.45 -14.36 10.85
CA GLY A 72 -3.87 -15.12 11.96
C GLY A 72 -3.85 -16.64 11.71
N GLU A 73 -4.37 -17.10 10.57
CA GLU A 73 -4.45 -18.51 10.22
C GLU A 73 -3.07 -19.03 9.79
N LYS A 74 -2.79 -20.30 10.16
CA LYS A 74 -1.55 -20.98 9.79
C LYS A 74 -1.77 -21.74 8.50
N HIS A 75 -0.89 -21.56 7.51
CA HIS A 75 -0.96 -22.29 6.24
C HIS A 75 0.40 -22.82 5.83
N ASP A 76 0.43 -23.74 4.87
CA ASP A 76 1.67 -24.17 4.26
C ASP A 76 2.38 -23.00 3.57
N LYS A 77 3.71 -23.07 3.50
CA LYS A 77 4.56 -22.00 2.94
C LYS A 77 4.17 -21.61 1.51
N SER A 78 3.59 -22.53 0.72
CA SER A 78 3.15 -22.27 -0.66
C SER A 78 1.90 -21.40 -0.75
N LEU A 79 1.08 -21.34 0.31
CA LEU A 79 -0.18 -20.60 0.33
C LEU A 79 -0.06 -19.18 0.88
N ILE A 80 1.11 -18.84 1.45
CA ILE A 80 1.43 -17.53 1.99
C ILE A 80 2.45 -16.86 1.08
N SER A 81 2.19 -15.65 0.62
CA SER A 81 3.14 -14.83 -0.12
C SER A 81 3.90 -13.89 0.82
N ALA A 82 5.08 -13.47 0.36
CA ALA A 82 5.79 -12.35 0.94
C ALA A 82 5.47 -11.19 -0.01
N ALA A 83 4.38 -10.48 0.31
CA ALA A 83 3.81 -9.44 -0.52
C ALA A 83 4.63 -8.16 -0.28
N HIS A 84 5.29 -7.66 -1.30
CA HIS A 84 5.94 -6.35 -1.24
C HIS A 84 4.88 -5.25 -1.06
N ILE A 85 5.15 -4.26 -0.22
CA ILE A 85 4.28 -3.09 -0.08
C ILE A 85 4.54 -2.14 -1.26
N LEU A 86 5.81 -1.80 -1.52
CA LEU A 86 6.26 -1.16 -2.75
C LEU A 86 6.86 -2.22 -3.68
N PRO A 87 6.38 -2.36 -4.93
CA PRO A 87 6.89 -3.36 -5.88
C PRO A 87 8.39 -3.28 -6.09
N LEU A 88 9.03 -4.44 -6.32
CA LEU A 88 10.48 -4.53 -6.47
C LEU A 88 11.05 -3.65 -7.59
N CYS A 89 10.32 -3.54 -8.71
CA CYS A 89 10.70 -2.70 -9.85
C CYS A 89 10.68 -1.19 -9.56
N ARG A 90 10.17 -0.78 -8.39
CA ARG A 90 10.03 0.63 -7.99
C ARG A 90 11.03 1.04 -6.92
N SER A 91 12.24 0.46 -6.94
CA SER A 91 13.32 0.83 -6.01
C SER A 91 13.68 2.32 -6.07
N SER A 92 13.57 2.94 -7.25
CA SER A 92 13.78 4.37 -7.48
C SER A 92 12.83 5.29 -6.70
N LEU A 93 11.70 4.75 -6.21
CA LEU A 93 10.76 5.51 -5.38
C LEU A 93 11.11 5.45 -3.89
N MET A 94 12.05 4.61 -3.45
CA MET A 94 12.46 4.54 -2.04
C MET A 94 12.90 5.89 -1.47
N PRO A 95 13.63 6.77 -2.20
CA PRO A 95 14.03 8.07 -1.69
C PRO A 95 12.87 9.04 -1.46
N LEU A 96 11.74 8.93 -2.18
CA LEU A 96 10.50 9.67 -1.87
C LEU A 96 10.02 9.38 -0.44
N TYR A 97 10.29 8.16 0.04
CA TYR A 97 9.98 7.75 1.39
C TYR A 97 11.14 7.98 2.36
N GLY A 98 12.21 8.69 2.01
CA GLY A 98 13.39 8.84 2.88
C GLY A 98 14.11 7.50 3.14
N LEU A 99 14.05 6.58 2.17
CA LEU A 99 14.71 5.28 2.24
C LEU A 99 15.73 5.16 1.10
N LYS A 100 16.79 4.39 1.33
CA LYS A 100 17.75 4.07 0.27
C LYS A 100 17.16 3.05 -0.70
N GLU A 101 17.48 3.16 -1.98
CA GLU A 101 16.96 2.24 -3.02
C GLU A 101 17.27 0.77 -2.74
N ASP A 102 18.45 0.49 -2.19
CA ASP A 102 18.90 -0.86 -1.81
C ASP A 102 18.05 -1.51 -0.71
N THR A 103 17.21 -0.73 -0.01
CA THR A 103 16.28 -1.22 1.00
C THR A 103 14.96 -1.74 0.41
N ILE A 104 14.80 -1.79 -0.92
CA ILE A 104 13.57 -2.29 -1.56
C ILE A 104 13.22 -3.73 -1.13
N ASN A 105 14.26 -4.55 -0.92
CA ASN A 105 14.19 -5.91 -0.37
C ASN A 105 14.40 -5.94 1.16
N SER A 106 14.01 -4.88 1.85
CA SER A 106 13.90 -4.90 3.31
C SER A 106 12.68 -5.72 3.71
N PRO A 107 12.77 -6.60 4.73
CA PRO A 107 11.60 -7.27 5.29
C PRO A 107 10.48 -6.32 5.75
N ARG A 108 10.81 -5.06 6.03
CA ARG A 108 9.84 -4.03 6.40
C ARG A 108 9.04 -3.50 5.21
N ASN A 109 9.49 -3.73 3.98
CA ASN A 109 8.73 -3.46 2.77
C ASN A 109 7.84 -4.67 2.39
N ASN A 110 7.55 -5.60 3.31
CA ASN A 110 6.84 -6.84 3.00
C ASN A 110 5.79 -7.19 4.06
N LEU A 111 4.77 -7.95 3.65
CA LEU A 111 3.78 -8.58 4.52
C LEU A 111 3.65 -10.06 4.19
N LEU A 112 3.33 -10.90 5.18
CA LEU A 112 3.03 -12.30 4.95
C LEU A 112 1.52 -12.50 4.82
N LEU A 113 1.02 -12.64 3.60
CA LEU A 113 -0.42 -12.66 3.30
C LEU A 113 -0.80 -13.95 2.57
N CYS A 114 -2.03 -14.44 2.77
CA CYS A 114 -2.58 -15.49 1.89
C CYS A 114 -2.67 -14.94 0.47
N LYS A 115 -2.50 -15.80 -0.54
CA LYS A 115 -2.53 -15.39 -1.95
C LYS A 115 -3.76 -14.53 -2.34
N PRO A 116 -5.00 -14.86 -1.96
CA PRO A 116 -6.14 -14.00 -2.27
C PRO A 116 -6.06 -12.61 -1.61
N ILE A 117 -5.53 -12.53 -0.38
CA ILE A 117 -5.35 -11.25 0.32
C ILE A 117 -4.23 -10.43 -0.31
N GLU A 118 -3.13 -11.07 -0.73
CA GLU A 118 -2.08 -10.44 -1.52
C GLU A 118 -2.66 -9.89 -2.82
N GLU A 119 -3.44 -10.67 -3.56
CA GLU A 119 -4.06 -10.25 -4.83
C GLU A 119 -5.04 -9.08 -4.63
N ALA A 120 -5.80 -9.04 -3.53
CA ALA A 120 -6.69 -7.92 -3.21
C ALA A 120 -5.95 -6.66 -2.73
N PHE A 121 -4.77 -6.85 -2.12
CA PHE A 121 -3.90 -5.77 -1.64
C PHE A 121 -3.00 -5.21 -2.75
N ASP A 122 -2.60 -6.05 -3.70
CA ASP A 122 -1.81 -5.69 -4.85
C ASP A 122 -2.71 -5.24 -5.99
N ASN A 123 -2.22 -4.28 -6.76
CA ASN A 123 -2.93 -3.76 -7.92
C ASN A 123 -2.45 -4.50 -9.20
N ARG A 124 -2.82 -5.78 -9.35
CA ARG A 124 -2.20 -6.64 -10.38
C ARG A 124 -2.69 -6.39 -11.81
N ASP A 125 -3.99 -6.22 -12.02
CA ASP A 125 -4.55 -6.28 -13.40
C ASP A 125 -5.43 -5.08 -13.79
N CYS A 126 -5.86 -4.23 -12.85
CA CYS A 126 -7.00 -3.32 -13.08
C CYS A 126 -6.80 -1.85 -12.67
N GLY A 127 -5.68 -1.50 -12.04
CA GLY A 127 -5.54 -0.18 -11.41
C GLY A 127 -6.35 -0.03 -10.12
N VAL A 128 -6.79 -1.13 -9.49
CA VAL A 128 -7.73 -1.11 -8.36
C VAL A 128 -7.24 -1.96 -7.21
N TRP A 129 -7.27 -1.37 -6.02
CA TRP A 129 -7.06 -2.04 -4.76
C TRP A 129 -8.42 -2.45 -4.20
N ASP A 130 -8.58 -3.71 -3.87
CA ASP A 130 -9.81 -4.15 -3.20
C ASP A 130 -9.73 -3.94 -1.69
N ILE A 131 -8.51 -3.95 -1.13
CA ILE A 131 -8.26 -3.66 0.29
C ILE A 131 -7.06 -2.72 0.48
N CYS A 132 -7.02 -2.07 1.65
CA CYS A 132 -5.84 -1.37 2.14
C CYS A 132 -5.70 -1.54 3.65
N PHE A 133 -4.60 -1.04 4.23
CA PHE A 133 -4.37 -1.06 5.67
C PHE A 133 -4.35 0.35 6.25
N LEU A 134 -5.13 0.57 7.31
CA LEU A 134 -5.21 1.83 8.05
C LEU A 134 -4.54 1.70 9.41
N ARG A 135 -3.86 2.75 9.86
CA ARG A 135 -3.19 2.76 11.16
C ARG A 135 -4.09 3.39 12.24
N ASP A 136 -4.20 2.74 13.39
CA ASP A 136 -4.88 3.30 14.57
C ASP A 136 -3.92 4.14 15.46
N LEU A 137 -4.44 4.70 16.56
CA LEU A 137 -3.65 5.47 17.52
C LEU A 137 -2.67 4.60 18.33
N HIS A 138 -2.93 3.30 18.43
CA HIS A 138 -2.10 2.33 19.15
C HIS A 138 -1.02 1.69 18.27
N ASN A 139 -0.80 2.23 17.05
CA ASN A 139 0.18 1.73 16.09
C ASN A 139 -0.16 0.33 15.52
N ASN A 140 -1.43 -0.03 15.51
CA ASN A 140 -1.94 -1.23 14.85
C ASN A 140 -2.40 -0.90 13.43
N PHE A 141 -2.32 -1.89 12.54
CA PHE A 141 -2.80 -1.78 11.16
C PHE A 141 -4.06 -2.61 10.99
N HIS A 142 -5.13 -2.02 10.48
CA HIS A 142 -6.42 -2.67 10.29
C HIS A 142 -6.78 -2.74 8.81
N MET A 143 -7.32 -3.87 8.36
CA MET A 143 -7.80 -3.97 6.98
C MET A 143 -9.05 -3.12 6.78
N LYS A 144 -9.05 -2.30 5.73
CA LYS A 144 -10.23 -1.65 5.18
C LYS A 144 -10.53 -2.23 3.80
N ILE A 145 -11.80 -2.56 3.56
CA ILE A 145 -12.30 -2.90 2.23
C ILE A 145 -12.47 -1.59 1.45
N VAL A 146 -11.90 -1.55 0.25
CA VAL A 146 -12.03 -0.45 -0.72
C VAL A 146 -13.08 -0.84 -1.76
N ASN A 147 -12.97 -2.01 -2.37
CA ASN A 147 -14.00 -2.56 -3.25
C ASN A 147 -15.17 -3.11 -2.40
N ASN A 148 -16.17 -2.28 -2.18
CA ASN A 148 -17.32 -2.62 -1.34
C ASN A 148 -18.39 -3.48 -2.04
N THR A 149 -18.12 -4.02 -3.22
CA THR A 149 -19.09 -4.88 -3.91
C THR A 149 -19.38 -6.14 -3.08
N LEU A 150 -20.66 -6.54 -3.03
CA LEU A 150 -21.09 -7.73 -2.30
C LEU A 150 -20.39 -9.01 -2.80
N ALA A 151 -20.09 -9.06 -4.10
CA ALA A 151 -19.35 -10.18 -4.70
C ALA A 151 -17.94 -10.30 -4.12
N PHE A 152 -17.18 -9.19 -4.09
CA PHE A 152 -15.85 -9.17 -3.50
C PHE A 152 -15.90 -9.50 -2.00
N ALA A 153 -16.78 -8.84 -1.25
CA ALA A 153 -16.86 -8.98 0.20
C ALA A 153 -17.15 -10.42 0.67
N ASN A 154 -17.89 -11.20 -0.12
CA ASN A 154 -18.19 -12.61 0.19
C ASN A 154 -17.16 -13.59 -0.38
N SER A 155 -16.20 -13.14 -1.18
CA SER A 155 -15.21 -14.01 -1.78
C SER A 155 -14.21 -14.54 -0.74
N PRO A 156 -13.68 -15.78 -0.92
CA PRO A 156 -12.71 -16.36 0.00
C PRO A 156 -11.39 -15.57 0.06
N ALA A 157 -11.03 -15.07 1.24
CA ALA A 157 -9.75 -14.42 1.50
C ALA A 157 -8.67 -15.41 1.98
N THR A 158 -9.05 -16.57 2.53
CA THR A 158 -8.11 -17.59 3.01
C THR A 158 -8.40 -18.97 2.43
N PRO A 159 -7.40 -19.88 2.43
CA PRO A 159 -7.61 -21.28 2.04
C PRO A 159 -8.68 -22.03 2.84
N ASN A 160 -9.06 -21.53 4.03
CA ASN A 160 -10.14 -22.12 4.84
C ASN A 160 -11.52 -21.49 4.53
N ASN A 161 -11.66 -20.76 3.43
CA ASN A 161 -12.87 -20.06 3.01
C ASN A 161 -13.35 -18.96 3.98
N THR A 162 -12.44 -18.35 4.76
CA THR A 162 -12.76 -17.12 5.50
C THR A 162 -13.01 -15.98 4.49
N PRO A 163 -14.18 -15.34 4.46
CA PRO A 163 -14.49 -14.29 3.47
C PRO A 163 -13.89 -12.93 3.84
N PHE A 164 -13.66 -12.06 2.86
CA PHE A 164 -13.09 -10.70 3.09
C PHE A 164 -13.89 -9.88 4.09
N LYS A 165 -15.22 -9.91 4.04
CA LYS A 165 -16.09 -9.18 4.99
C LYS A 165 -15.81 -9.54 6.45
N LYS A 166 -15.36 -10.77 6.74
CA LYS A 166 -15.03 -11.21 8.10
C LYS A 166 -13.68 -10.67 8.57
N LEU A 167 -12.81 -10.30 7.63
CA LEU A 167 -11.51 -9.71 7.90
C LEU A 167 -11.57 -8.16 7.95
N ALA A 168 -12.70 -7.55 7.59
CA ALA A 168 -12.90 -6.10 7.67
C ALA A 168 -12.68 -5.61 9.11
N GLY A 169 -11.78 -4.63 9.27
CA GLY A 169 -11.38 -4.10 10.58
C GLY A 169 -10.43 -5.00 11.37
N CYS A 170 -10.14 -6.22 10.92
CA CYS A 170 -9.16 -7.08 11.58
C CYS A 170 -7.76 -6.47 11.52
N LYS A 171 -7.05 -6.64 12.63
CA LYS A 171 -5.69 -6.15 12.81
C LYS A 171 -4.69 -7.08 12.13
N LEU A 172 -3.64 -6.51 11.53
CA LEU A 172 -2.45 -7.24 11.14
C LEU A 172 -1.70 -7.75 12.39
N GLU A 173 -1.55 -9.05 12.48
CA GLU A 173 -0.74 -9.77 13.46
C GLU A 173 0.75 -9.63 13.14
N ILE A 174 1.32 -8.49 13.56
CA ILE A 174 2.73 -8.15 13.41
C ILE A 174 3.42 -8.14 14.77
N PRO A 175 4.58 -8.81 14.95
CA PRO A 175 5.36 -8.72 16.18
C PRO A 175 5.79 -7.28 16.48
N LYS A 176 5.68 -6.86 17.75
CA LYS A 176 6.12 -5.54 18.21
C LYS A 176 7.58 -5.26 17.85
N GLY A 177 7.86 -4.07 17.34
CA GLY A 177 9.19 -3.61 16.90
C GLY A 177 9.62 -4.15 15.54
N ARG A 178 8.73 -4.82 14.80
CA ARG A 178 8.99 -5.40 13.48
C ARG A 178 8.04 -4.89 12.41
N GLU A 179 7.49 -3.70 12.65
CA GLU A 179 6.48 -3.06 11.84
C GLU A 179 7.00 -2.79 10.41
N PRO A 180 6.10 -2.92 9.41
CA PRO A 180 6.40 -2.53 8.04
C PRO A 180 6.72 -1.03 7.93
N TYR A 181 7.16 -0.58 6.76
CA TYR A 181 7.36 0.85 6.51
C TYR A 181 6.01 1.58 6.48
N HIS A 182 5.68 2.26 7.58
CA HIS A 182 4.44 3.03 7.73
C HIS A 182 4.25 4.03 6.58
N ARG A 183 5.34 4.68 6.16
CA ARG A 183 5.37 5.68 5.09
C ARG A 183 4.94 5.13 3.72
N ILE A 184 5.34 3.90 3.40
CA ILE A 184 4.94 3.24 2.14
C ILE A 184 3.49 2.76 2.24
N LEU A 185 3.12 2.11 3.37
CA LEU A 185 1.74 1.67 3.60
C LEU A 185 0.73 2.84 3.60
N ALA A 186 1.12 3.99 4.17
CA ALA A 186 0.30 5.18 4.17
C ALA A 186 0.03 5.65 2.74
N HIS A 187 1.07 5.75 1.91
CA HIS A 187 0.90 6.14 0.52
C HIS A 187 0.03 5.13 -0.26
N HIS A 188 0.25 3.82 -0.07
CA HIS A 188 -0.60 2.78 -0.65
C HIS A 188 -2.07 2.95 -0.26
N ALA A 189 -2.34 3.09 1.05
CA ALA A 189 -3.70 3.26 1.55
C ALA A 189 -4.36 4.55 1.03
N TRP A 190 -3.61 5.65 0.96
CA TRP A 190 -4.10 6.90 0.40
C TRP A 190 -4.49 6.74 -1.08
N GLN A 191 -3.62 6.13 -1.89
CA GLN A 191 -3.89 5.93 -3.31
C GLN A 191 -5.09 5.01 -3.50
N ALA A 192 -5.18 3.93 -2.72
CA ALA A 192 -6.33 3.03 -2.73
C ALA A 192 -7.66 3.74 -2.44
N HIS A 193 -7.69 4.73 -1.52
CA HIS A 193 -8.90 5.50 -1.26
C HIS A 193 -9.33 6.34 -2.46
N TRP A 194 -8.40 7.10 -3.05
CA TRP A 194 -8.72 7.98 -4.18
C TRP A 194 -9.05 7.22 -5.45
N GLU A 195 -8.43 6.07 -5.66
CA GLU A 195 -8.77 5.17 -6.76
C GLU A 195 -10.12 4.47 -6.53
N GLY A 196 -10.44 4.11 -5.27
CA GLY A 196 -11.78 3.67 -4.88
C GLY A 196 -12.86 4.71 -5.21
N VAL A 197 -12.59 5.99 -4.98
CA VAL A 197 -13.49 7.10 -5.38
C VAL A 197 -13.62 7.17 -6.90
N ARG A 198 -12.50 7.14 -7.63
CA ARG A 198 -12.50 7.19 -9.10
C ARG A 198 -13.31 6.03 -9.70
N LYS A 199 -13.27 4.85 -9.08
CA LYS A 199 -14.02 3.64 -9.49
C LYS A 199 -15.44 3.56 -8.94
N LYS A 200 -15.89 4.55 -8.16
CA LYS A 200 -17.21 4.60 -7.51
C LYS A 200 -17.43 3.44 -6.50
N TYR A 201 -16.36 2.94 -5.90
CA TYR A 201 -16.41 1.99 -4.79
C TYR A 201 -16.47 2.69 -3.44
N LEU A 202 -15.94 3.91 -3.38
CA LEU A 202 -15.97 4.77 -2.20
C LEU A 202 -16.59 6.11 -2.56
N GLU A 203 -17.23 6.75 -1.59
CA GLU A 203 -17.66 8.14 -1.71
C GLU A 203 -16.48 9.09 -1.46
N VAL A 204 -16.58 10.31 -1.98
CA VAL A 204 -15.54 11.34 -1.71
C VAL A 204 -15.38 11.55 -0.21
N ALA A 205 -16.48 11.55 0.54
CA ALA A 205 -16.47 11.65 1.99
C ALA A 205 -15.61 10.57 2.67
N ASP A 206 -15.61 9.33 2.14
CA ASP A 206 -14.79 8.23 2.68
C ASP A 206 -13.29 8.49 2.47
N ALA A 207 -12.91 9.02 1.31
CA ALA A 207 -11.52 9.38 1.02
C ALA A 207 -11.06 10.62 1.79
N GLU A 208 -11.97 11.55 2.09
CA GLU A 208 -11.65 12.75 2.88
C GLU A 208 -11.48 12.45 4.37
N GLN A 209 -12.09 11.37 4.87
CA GLN A 209 -11.85 10.85 6.22
C GLN A 209 -10.54 10.08 6.35
N TYR A 210 -9.81 9.82 5.26
CA TYR A 210 -8.48 9.20 5.36
C TYR A 210 -7.54 10.12 6.13
N ILE A 211 -7.03 9.62 7.26
CA ILE A 211 -6.02 10.30 8.07
C ILE A 211 -4.64 9.78 7.65
N PRO A 212 -3.80 10.59 7.00
CA PRO A 212 -2.44 10.19 6.64
C PRO A 212 -1.63 9.84 7.87
N TYR A 213 -0.94 8.71 7.80
CA TYR A 213 -0.16 8.19 8.92
C TYR A 213 1.33 8.01 8.59
N HIS A 214 1.80 8.48 7.42
CA HIS A 214 3.21 8.48 7.04
C HIS A 214 4.06 9.31 8.01
N GLN A 215 3.51 10.42 8.52
CA GLN A 215 4.16 11.32 9.47
C GLN A 215 4.60 10.63 10.78
N PHE A 216 3.92 9.55 11.17
CA PHE A 216 4.25 8.72 12.33
C PHE A 216 5.34 7.69 12.05
N SER A 217 5.91 7.65 10.84
CA SER A 217 7.10 6.86 10.57
C SER A 217 8.30 7.52 11.25
N TRP A 218 8.93 6.80 12.18
CA TRP A 218 10.20 7.24 12.75
C TRP A 218 11.29 7.17 11.68
N SER A 219 12.07 8.24 11.56
CA SER A 219 13.06 8.43 10.52
C SER A 219 14.43 8.89 11.04
N GLY A 220 14.62 8.91 12.37
CA GLY A 220 15.81 9.53 12.97
C GLY A 220 15.74 11.06 12.95
N PRO A 221 16.79 11.74 13.46
CA PRO A 221 16.78 13.18 13.72
C PRO A 221 16.93 14.09 12.48
N ASP A 222 17.36 13.56 11.32
CA ASP A 222 17.81 14.38 10.16
C ASP A 222 16.94 14.20 8.90
N ASP A 223 15.73 13.66 9.03
CA ASP A 223 14.97 13.09 7.92
C ASP A 223 13.51 13.60 7.92
N SER A 224 13.33 14.92 7.79
CA SER A 224 12.02 15.60 7.68
C SER A 224 11.60 15.88 6.23
N LYS A 225 12.56 16.08 5.32
CA LYS A 225 12.28 16.51 3.93
C LYS A 225 11.34 15.56 3.18
N TRP A 226 11.56 14.25 3.27
CA TRP A 226 10.69 13.26 2.62
C TRP A 226 9.24 13.32 3.13
N LYS A 227 9.01 13.73 4.39
CA LYS A 227 7.65 13.86 4.93
C LYS A 227 6.92 14.98 4.22
N GLU A 228 7.58 16.11 4.02
CA GLU A 228 7.05 17.25 3.29
C GLU A 228 6.83 16.92 1.82
N ASP A 229 7.82 16.29 1.18
CA ASP A 229 7.76 15.87 -0.22
C ASP A 229 6.59 14.90 -0.46
N LEU A 230 6.47 13.87 0.37
CA LEU A 230 5.37 12.90 0.28
C LEU A 230 4.00 13.57 0.56
N THR A 231 3.93 14.46 1.55
CA THR A 231 2.69 15.19 1.85
C THR A 231 2.27 16.08 0.68
N ARG A 232 3.22 16.80 0.09
CA ARG A 232 2.97 17.66 -1.08
C ARG A 232 2.54 16.83 -2.28
N TYR A 233 3.22 15.72 -2.54
CA TYR A 233 2.85 14.79 -3.60
C TYR A 233 1.41 14.25 -3.42
N MET A 234 1.06 13.74 -2.23
CA MET A 234 -0.28 13.23 -1.95
C MET A 234 -1.35 14.34 -2.06
N HIS A 235 -1.05 15.56 -1.59
CA HIS A 235 -1.96 16.69 -1.76
C HIS A 235 -2.18 17.04 -3.23
N HIS A 236 -1.11 17.08 -4.01
CA HIS A 236 -1.13 17.37 -5.44
C HIS A 236 -2.00 16.35 -6.20
N MET A 237 -1.76 15.06 -5.98
CA MET A 237 -2.48 13.98 -6.65
C MET A 237 -3.96 13.93 -6.27
N ARG A 238 -4.31 14.26 -5.02
CA ARG A 238 -5.71 14.43 -4.60
C ARG A 238 -6.44 15.43 -5.49
N GLN A 239 -5.83 16.59 -5.77
CA GLN A 239 -6.45 17.62 -6.61
C GLN A 239 -6.65 17.13 -8.04
N LYS A 240 -5.63 16.47 -8.62
CA LYS A 240 -5.76 15.88 -9.97
C LYS A 240 -6.92 14.88 -10.08
N ILE A 241 -7.16 14.06 -9.05
CA ILE A 241 -8.24 13.07 -9.06
C ILE A 241 -9.61 13.76 -8.94
N LYS A 242 -9.71 14.84 -8.14
CA LYS A 242 -10.92 15.68 -8.08
C LYS A 242 -11.22 16.34 -9.43
N ASP A 243 -10.22 17.00 -10.02
CA ASP A 243 -10.36 17.74 -11.28
C ASP A 243 -10.78 16.83 -12.47
N LYS A 244 -10.44 15.53 -12.43
CA LYS A 244 -10.87 14.53 -13.43
C LYS A 244 -12.31 14.06 -13.24
N LYS A 245 -12.85 14.10 -12.01
CA LYS A 245 -14.23 13.70 -11.73
C LYS A 245 -15.24 14.72 -12.26
N ASP A 246 -14.92 16.01 -12.16
CA ASP A 246 -15.80 17.09 -12.59
C ASP A 246 -15.90 17.25 -14.13
N LYS A 247 -15.13 16.45 -14.89
CA LYS A 247 -15.11 16.43 -16.35
C LYS A 247 -15.84 15.23 -16.99
N VAL A 248 -16.51 14.39 -16.19
CA VAL A 248 -17.24 13.19 -16.64
C VAL A 248 -18.72 13.29 -16.30
#